data_AF-A0A101H1V0-F1
#
_entry.id   AF-A0A101H1V0-F1
#
_cell.length_a   1.000
_cell.length_b   1.000
_cell.length_c   1.000
_cell.angle_alpha   90.00
_cell.angle_beta   90.00
_cell.angle_gamma   90.00
#
_symmetry.space_group_name_H-M   'P 1'
#
loop_
_entity.id
_entity.type
_entity.pdbx_description
1 polymer ?
#
loop_
_entity_poly.entity_id
_entity_poly.type
_entity_poly.pdbx_seq_one_letter_code
_entity_poly.pdbx_strand_id
1 'polypeptide(L)'
;MPELRKDPIIKRWVIIATERARRPHDFINAREKVESAFCPFDYGNEHTTPPEVMAFRPADTEKDSPGWWVRVVQNKFPALDSSVEPERFGHGIYDVIKGFGTHEVIIETPDHNASMATLSYEQIKEVIWAYKERHQVLEKDARIKYILIFKNHGREAGASLVHSHSQLIATPIVPKR
;
A
#
# COMPACT_ATOMS: atom_id res chain seq x y z
N MET A 1 9.54 -23.28 28.16
CA MET A 1 10.97 -22.90 28.17
C MET A 1 11.19 -21.90 27.03
N PRO A 2 11.86 -20.76 27.26
CA PRO A 2 12.12 -19.82 26.18
C PRO A 2 13.15 -20.37 25.20
N GLU A 3 13.00 -20.06 23.92
CA GLU A 3 13.89 -20.48 22.84
C GLU A 3 14.36 -19.28 22.01
N LEU A 4 15.55 -19.38 21.41
CA LEU A 4 16.02 -18.47 20.36
C LEU A 4 15.97 -19.20 19.03
N ARG A 5 15.20 -18.68 18.07
CA ARG A 5 15.12 -19.23 16.71
C ARG A 5 15.65 -18.22 15.71
N LYS A 6 16.50 -18.66 14.78
CA LYS A 6 17.03 -17.80 13.71
C LYS A 6 16.18 -17.99 12.45
N ASP A 7 15.64 -16.89 11.95
CA ASP A 7 14.92 -16.91 10.67
C ASP A 7 15.93 -17.02 9.51
N PRO A 8 15.81 -18.00 8.59
CA PRO A 8 16.78 -18.20 7.52
C PRO A 8 16.67 -17.17 6.38
N ILE A 9 15.52 -16.50 6.24
CA ILE A 9 15.26 -15.49 5.21
C ILE A 9 15.86 -14.14 5.63
N ILE A 10 15.55 -13.68 6.85
CA ILE A 10 16.04 -12.37 7.35
C ILE A 10 17.32 -12.47 8.18
N LYS A 11 17.77 -13.68 8.52
CA LYS A 11 19.00 -13.98 9.29
C LYS A 11 19.06 -13.34 10.69
N ARG A 12 17.91 -13.00 11.28
CA ARG A 12 17.79 -12.44 12.64
C ARG A 12 17.36 -13.50 13.66
N TRP A 13 17.81 -13.35 14.90
CA TRP A 13 17.36 -14.17 16.03
C TRP A 13 16.09 -13.60 16.65
N VAL A 14 15.13 -14.47 16.95
CA VAL A 14 13.86 -14.11 17.59
C VAL A 14 13.72 -14.91 18.89
N ILE A 15 13.30 -14.22 19.96
CA ILE A 15 12.98 -14.84 21.25
C ILE A 15 11.55 -15.39 21.19
N ILE A 16 11.39 -16.68 21.46
CA ILE A 16 10.11 -17.35 21.63
C ILE A 16 9.90 -17.61 23.12
N ALA A 17 8.98 -16.91 23.75
CA ALA A 17 8.68 -17.05 25.18
C ALA A 17 7.15 -17.09 25.41
N THR A 18 6.55 -18.26 25.21
CA THR A 18 5.09 -18.49 25.24
C THR A 18 4.42 -18.05 26.54
N GLU A 19 5.09 -18.24 27.68
CA GLU A 19 4.58 -17.88 29.01
C GLU A 19 4.37 -16.36 29.18
N ARG A 20 5.00 -15.50 28.37
CA ARG A 20 4.80 -14.04 28.46
C ARG A 20 3.38 -13.60 28.15
N ALA A 21 2.61 -14.40 27.41
CA ALA A 21 1.21 -14.12 27.11
C ALA A 21 0.29 -14.20 28.35
N ARG A 22 0.73 -14.84 29.44
CA ARG A 22 -0.02 -14.94 30.71
C ARG A 22 0.18 -13.73 31.63
N ARG A 23 0.99 -12.75 31.21
CA ARG A 23 1.22 -11.56 32.01
C ARG A 23 -0.10 -10.77 32.15
N PRO A 24 -0.46 -10.31 33.35
CA PRO A 24 -1.63 -9.44 33.51
C PRO A 24 -1.45 -8.16 32.68
N HIS A 25 -2.55 -7.73 32.06
CA HIS A 25 -2.64 -6.51 31.27
C HIS A 25 -3.69 -5.59 31.90
N ASP A 26 -3.25 -4.47 32.47
CA ASP A 26 -4.13 -3.48 33.10
C ASP A 26 -4.86 -2.57 32.07
N PHE A 27 -4.42 -2.62 30.81
CA PHE A 27 -4.95 -1.78 29.73
C PHE A 27 -5.67 -2.65 28.69
N ILE A 28 -6.97 -2.37 28.49
CA ILE A 28 -7.79 -2.98 27.45
C ILE A 28 -7.85 -2.00 26.28
N ASN A 29 -7.31 -2.38 25.12
CA ASN A 29 -7.49 -1.60 23.89
C ASN A 29 -8.95 -1.76 23.41
N ALA A 30 -9.76 -0.74 23.64
CA ALA A 30 -11.09 -0.67 23.05
C ALA A 30 -10.97 -0.42 21.54
N ARG A 31 -11.60 -1.27 20.73
CA ARG A 31 -11.75 -1.00 19.29
C ARG A 31 -12.77 0.12 19.10
N GLU A 32 -12.29 1.33 18.79
CA GLU A 32 -13.15 2.41 18.32
C GLU A 32 -13.68 2.08 16.91
N LYS A 33 -14.99 2.15 16.72
CA LYS A 33 -15.58 2.20 15.37
C LYS A 33 -15.33 3.60 14.81
N VAL A 34 -14.60 3.68 13.70
CA VAL A 34 -14.42 4.93 12.96
C VAL A 34 -15.50 4.99 11.89
N GLU A 35 -16.48 5.86 12.08
CA GLU A 35 -17.41 6.26 11.02
C GLU A 35 -16.86 7.51 10.32
N SER A 36 -16.60 7.41 9.03
CA SER A 36 -16.19 8.55 8.20
C SER A 36 -17.38 8.97 7.32
N ALA A 37 -17.83 10.21 7.44
CA ALA A 37 -18.94 10.73 6.64
C ALA A 37 -18.60 10.91 5.15
N PHE A 38 -17.31 10.94 4.80
CA PHE A 38 -16.83 11.10 3.42
C PHE A 38 -15.59 10.23 3.19
N CYS A 39 -15.53 9.55 2.04
CA CYS A 39 -14.33 8.86 1.60
C CYS A 39 -14.07 9.14 0.10
N PRO A 40 -12.85 9.56 -0.26
CA PRO A 40 -12.51 9.84 -1.66
C PRO A 40 -12.45 8.58 -2.53
N PHE A 41 -12.37 7.39 -1.92
CA PHE A 41 -12.30 6.12 -2.63
C PHE A 41 -13.68 5.52 -2.91
N ASP A 42 -14.74 6.12 -2.36
CA ASP A 42 -16.10 5.65 -2.63
C ASP A 42 -16.48 5.83 -4.09
N TYR A 43 -17.30 4.90 -4.55
CA TYR A 43 -17.92 4.96 -5.87
C TYR A 43 -18.70 6.27 -6.06
N GLY A 44 -18.44 6.99 -7.15
CA GLY A 44 -19.03 8.32 -7.40
C GLY A 44 -18.16 9.51 -6.94
N ASN A 45 -17.12 9.25 -6.14
CA ASN A 45 -16.18 10.28 -5.66
C ASN A 45 -14.87 10.31 -6.47
N GLU A 46 -14.84 9.77 -7.69
CA GLU A 46 -13.65 9.68 -8.56
C GLU A 46 -12.94 11.03 -8.72
N HIS A 47 -13.71 12.10 -8.87
CA HIS A 47 -13.26 13.48 -9.01
C HIS A 47 -12.50 14.04 -7.79
N THR A 48 -12.50 13.32 -6.67
CA THR A 48 -11.83 13.73 -5.42
C THR A 48 -10.47 13.07 -5.22
N THR A 49 -10.12 12.10 -6.07
CA THR A 49 -8.78 11.51 -6.18
C THR A 49 -7.97 12.16 -7.30
N PRO A 50 -6.63 12.05 -7.30
CA PRO A 50 -5.85 12.32 -8.50
C PRO A 50 -6.35 11.44 -9.68
N PRO A 51 -6.11 11.85 -10.93
CA PRO A 51 -6.50 11.07 -12.09
C PRO A 51 -5.99 9.63 -12.01
N GLU A 52 -6.82 8.70 -12.41
CA GLU A 52 -6.45 7.30 -12.44
C GLU A 52 -5.36 7.02 -13.49
N VAL A 53 -4.40 6.20 -13.10
CA VAL A 53 -3.37 5.68 -14.00
C VAL A 53 -3.82 4.38 -14.67
N MET A 54 -4.78 3.68 -14.05
CA MET A 54 -5.34 2.42 -14.52
C MET A 54 -6.66 2.15 -13.79
N ALA A 55 -7.63 1.54 -14.43
CA ALA A 55 -8.76 0.93 -13.73
C ALA A 55 -9.29 -0.26 -14.53
N PHE A 56 -9.80 -1.25 -13.82
CA PHE A 56 -10.55 -2.34 -14.40
C PHE A 56 -12.04 -1.99 -14.36
N ARG A 57 -12.63 -1.94 -15.55
CA ARG A 57 -13.99 -1.49 -15.84
C ARG A 57 -14.45 -2.04 -17.20
N PRO A 58 -15.75 -1.98 -17.55
CA PRO A 58 -16.22 -2.25 -18.91
C PRO A 58 -15.59 -1.28 -19.93
N ALA A 59 -15.26 -1.77 -21.13
CA ALA A 59 -14.49 -1.00 -22.12
C ALA A 59 -15.18 0.28 -22.64
N ASP A 60 -16.49 0.39 -22.45
CA ASP A 60 -17.35 1.50 -22.86
C ASP A 60 -17.56 2.55 -21.75
N THR A 61 -16.85 2.45 -20.63
CA THR A 61 -16.93 3.40 -19.52
C THR A 61 -15.78 4.41 -19.53
N GLU A 62 -16.08 5.64 -19.12
CA GLU A 62 -15.14 6.76 -19.15
C GLU A 62 -14.12 6.69 -18.01
N LYS A 63 -13.00 7.36 -18.24
CA LYS A 63 -12.00 7.56 -17.19
C LYS A 63 -12.53 8.44 -16.06
N ASP A 64 -12.02 8.20 -14.86
CA ASP A 64 -12.35 8.95 -13.64
C ASP A 64 -13.87 9.07 -13.43
N SER A 65 -14.60 7.99 -13.78
CA SER A 65 -16.05 7.91 -13.69
C SER A 65 -16.51 6.58 -13.06
N PRO A 66 -17.74 6.51 -12.53
CA PRO A 66 -18.36 5.28 -12.05
C PRO A 66 -18.31 4.12 -13.09
N GLY A 67 -18.18 2.88 -12.60
CA GLY A 67 -18.19 1.65 -13.42
C GLY A 67 -16.97 0.75 -13.23
N TRP A 68 -15.98 1.19 -12.46
CA TRP A 68 -14.79 0.42 -12.12
C TRP A 68 -15.04 -0.56 -10.96
N TRP A 69 -14.26 -1.64 -10.93
CA TRP A 69 -14.19 -2.55 -9.77
C TRP A 69 -12.82 -2.56 -9.08
N VAL A 70 -11.75 -2.18 -9.79
CA VAL A 70 -10.43 -1.84 -9.22
C VAL A 70 -9.93 -0.56 -9.87
N ARG A 71 -9.42 0.38 -9.09
CA ARG A 71 -8.89 1.65 -9.60
C ARG A 71 -7.52 1.94 -9.00
N VAL A 72 -6.58 2.39 -9.83
CA VAL A 72 -5.24 2.79 -9.41
C VAL A 72 -5.07 4.27 -9.69
N VAL A 73 -4.71 5.02 -8.66
CA VAL A 73 -4.48 6.47 -8.72
C VAL A 73 -3.09 6.78 -8.16
N GLN A 74 -2.52 7.91 -8.56
CA GLN A 74 -1.36 8.44 -7.84
C GLN A 74 -1.77 8.78 -6.39
N ASN A 75 -0.86 8.53 -5.44
CA ASN A 75 -1.10 8.98 -4.08
C ASN A 75 -1.09 10.51 -4.06
N LYS A 76 -2.13 11.14 -3.49
CA LYS A 76 -2.24 12.60 -3.39
C LYS A 76 -1.14 13.23 -2.53
N PHE A 77 -0.59 12.46 -1.60
CA PHE A 77 0.53 12.84 -0.73
C PHE A 77 1.66 11.82 -0.91
N PRO A 78 2.33 11.83 -2.07
CA PRO A 78 3.29 10.79 -2.40
C PRO A 78 4.56 10.95 -1.55
N ALA A 79 5.22 9.82 -1.24
CA ALA A 79 6.47 9.83 -0.48
C ALA A 79 7.70 10.13 -1.37
N LEU A 80 7.52 10.03 -2.69
CA LEU A 80 8.54 10.14 -3.72
C LEU A 80 7.96 10.89 -4.92
N ASP A 81 8.82 11.55 -5.67
CA ASP A 81 8.46 12.37 -6.83
C ASP A 81 9.01 11.73 -8.11
N SER A 82 8.15 11.45 -9.08
CA SER A 82 8.55 10.81 -10.34
C SER A 82 9.16 11.80 -11.35
N SER A 83 9.05 13.12 -11.10
CA SER A 83 9.53 14.18 -11.97
C SER A 83 11.00 14.55 -11.78
N VAL A 84 11.63 14.07 -10.70
CA VAL A 84 13.04 14.35 -10.37
C VAL A 84 13.95 13.19 -10.75
N GLU A 85 15.21 13.47 -11.08
CA GLU A 85 16.20 12.40 -11.26
C GLU A 85 16.75 11.90 -9.90
N PRO A 86 17.09 10.60 -9.77
CA PRO A 86 17.70 10.01 -8.57
C PRO A 86 19.18 10.41 -8.41
N GLU A 87 19.46 11.71 -8.47
CA GLU A 87 20.78 12.29 -8.35
C GLU A 87 21.33 12.09 -6.93
N ARG A 88 22.60 11.67 -6.84
CA ARG A 88 23.32 11.52 -5.58
C ARG A 88 24.22 12.70 -5.31
N PHE A 89 24.24 13.16 -4.07
CA PHE A 89 25.11 14.23 -3.61
C PHE A 89 25.49 14.05 -2.13
N GLY A 90 26.62 14.63 -1.75
CA GLY A 90 27.09 14.61 -0.36
C GLY A 90 26.46 15.73 0.47
N HIS A 91 26.06 15.40 1.69
CA HIS A 91 25.70 16.37 2.72
C HIS A 91 26.52 16.11 3.98
N GLY A 92 27.70 16.74 4.08
CA GLY A 92 28.67 16.43 5.13
C GLY A 92 29.15 14.97 5.04
N ILE A 93 28.85 14.17 6.06
CA ILE A 93 29.18 12.74 6.10
C ILE A 93 28.11 11.84 5.47
N TYR A 94 26.99 12.41 5.00
CA TYR A 94 25.85 11.65 4.49
C TYR A 94 25.87 11.57 2.96
N ASP A 95 25.64 10.37 2.42
CA ASP A 95 25.27 10.16 1.00
C ASP A 95 23.76 10.36 0.87
N VAL A 96 23.35 11.30 0.04
CA VAL A 96 21.93 11.68 -0.16
C VAL A 96 21.55 11.41 -1.59
N ILE A 97 20.35 10.86 -1.79
CA ILE A 97 19.72 10.71 -3.10
C ILE A 97 18.45 11.54 -3.13
N LYS A 98 18.19 12.26 -4.23
CA LYS A 98 16.88 12.91 -4.42
C LYS A 98 15.77 11.85 -4.34
N GLY A 99 14.62 12.25 -3.79
CA GLY A 99 13.47 11.39 -3.54
C GLY A 99 12.71 10.98 -4.79
N PHE A 100 13.42 10.48 -5.81
CA PHE A 100 12.81 9.94 -7.03
C PHE A 100 12.01 8.68 -6.72
N GLY A 101 10.85 8.54 -7.36
CA GLY A 101 10.07 7.31 -7.34
C GLY A 101 8.58 7.56 -7.57
N THR A 102 7.81 6.50 -7.44
CA THR A 102 6.36 6.54 -7.64
C THR A 102 5.64 6.05 -6.39
N HIS A 103 4.55 6.71 -6.01
CA HIS A 103 3.68 6.26 -4.93
C HIS A 103 2.24 6.21 -5.44
N GLU A 104 1.68 5.02 -5.52
CA GLU A 104 0.34 4.75 -6.02
C GLU A 104 -0.56 4.14 -4.95
N VAL A 105 -1.85 4.39 -5.07
CA VAL A 105 -2.90 3.74 -4.28
C VAL A 105 -3.71 2.85 -5.22
N ILE A 106 -3.91 1.60 -4.81
CA ILE A 106 -4.77 0.62 -5.48
C ILE A 106 -6.04 0.51 -4.64
N ILE A 107 -7.14 1.06 -5.14
CA ILE A 107 -8.48 0.96 -4.56
C ILE A 107 -9.06 -0.37 -5.01
N GLU A 108 -9.37 -1.24 -4.05
CA GLU A 108 -9.56 -2.67 -4.29
C GLU A 108 -11.00 -3.07 -4.63
N THR A 109 -11.95 -2.16 -4.42
CA THR A 109 -13.38 -2.39 -4.53
C THR A 109 -14.11 -1.04 -4.56
N PRO A 110 -15.29 -0.92 -5.19
CA PRO A 110 -16.14 0.25 -5.05
C PRO A 110 -16.93 0.28 -3.73
N ASP A 111 -17.06 -0.86 -3.04
CA ASP A 111 -17.77 -1.00 -1.77
C ASP A 111 -16.90 -0.55 -0.59
N HIS A 112 -17.29 0.56 0.04
CA HIS A 112 -16.65 1.14 1.22
C HIS A 112 -16.46 0.15 2.37
N ASN A 113 -17.47 -0.69 2.61
CA ASN A 113 -17.53 -1.52 3.83
C ASN A 113 -16.85 -2.87 3.64
N ALA A 114 -16.48 -3.21 2.40
CA ALA A 114 -15.73 -4.42 2.13
C ALA A 114 -14.28 -4.28 2.62
N SER A 115 -13.73 -5.39 3.09
CA SER A 115 -12.30 -5.56 3.33
C SER A 115 -11.77 -6.62 2.36
N MET A 116 -10.47 -6.65 2.11
CA MET A 116 -9.86 -7.70 1.28
C MET A 116 -10.27 -9.13 1.71
N ALA A 117 -10.53 -9.36 3.00
CA ALA A 117 -10.95 -10.66 3.52
C ALA A 117 -12.41 -11.04 3.18
N THR A 118 -13.25 -10.07 2.81
CA THR A 118 -14.66 -10.28 2.44
C THR A 118 -14.90 -10.20 0.92
N LEU A 119 -13.87 -9.89 0.14
CA LEU A 119 -13.96 -9.87 -1.32
C LEU A 119 -14.10 -11.29 -1.88
N SER A 120 -14.78 -11.40 -3.03
CA SER A 120 -14.83 -12.67 -3.76
C SER A 120 -13.45 -13.05 -4.29
N TYR A 121 -13.28 -14.33 -4.62
CA TYR A 121 -12.06 -14.83 -5.25
C TYR A 121 -11.74 -14.07 -6.54
N GLU A 122 -12.76 -13.82 -7.37
CA GLU A 122 -12.63 -13.08 -8.61
C GLU A 122 -12.11 -11.67 -8.36
N GLN A 123 -12.70 -10.95 -7.39
CA GLN A 123 -12.28 -9.59 -7.08
C GLN A 123 -10.84 -9.55 -6.54
N ILE A 124 -10.45 -10.49 -5.67
CA ILE A 124 -9.06 -10.58 -5.19
C ILE A 124 -8.11 -10.85 -6.36
N LYS A 125 -8.48 -11.75 -7.27
CA LYS A 125 -7.69 -12.05 -8.48
C LYS A 125 -7.49 -10.78 -9.32
N GLU A 126 -8.52 -9.97 -9.51
CA GLU A 126 -8.42 -8.67 -10.20
C GLU A 126 -7.47 -7.70 -9.46
N VAL A 127 -7.53 -7.62 -8.13
CA VAL A 127 -6.60 -6.80 -7.35
C VAL A 127 -5.14 -7.24 -7.54
N ILE A 128 -4.86 -8.56 -7.53
CA ILE A 128 -3.52 -9.09 -7.79
C ILE A 128 -3.09 -8.84 -9.25
N TRP A 129 -4.01 -8.89 -10.21
CA TRP A 129 -3.72 -8.50 -11.58
C TRP A 129 -3.33 -7.02 -11.69
N ALA A 130 -4.04 -6.14 -10.98
CA ALA A 130 -3.68 -4.73 -10.93
C ALA A 130 -2.26 -4.52 -10.37
N TYR A 131 -1.87 -5.26 -9.33
CA TYR A 131 -0.49 -5.23 -8.81
C TYR A 131 0.53 -5.61 -9.87
N LYS A 132 0.27 -6.70 -10.60
CA LYS A 132 1.15 -7.17 -11.67
C LYS A 132 1.27 -6.16 -12.80
N GLU A 133 0.15 -5.61 -13.28
CA GLU A 133 0.17 -4.63 -14.37
C GLU A 133 0.94 -3.36 -13.98
N ARG A 134 0.70 -2.84 -12.77
CA ARG A 134 1.46 -1.69 -12.26
C ARG A 134 2.94 -1.99 -12.12
N HIS A 135 3.29 -3.15 -11.57
CA HIS A 135 4.68 -3.60 -11.48
C HIS A 135 5.35 -3.63 -12.88
N GLN A 136 4.69 -4.25 -13.86
CA GLN A 136 5.22 -4.39 -15.22
C GLN A 136 5.35 -3.06 -15.97
N VAL A 137 4.52 -2.07 -15.65
CA VAL A 137 4.67 -0.72 -16.21
C VAL A 137 5.87 -0.01 -15.57
N LEU A 138 6.00 -0.08 -14.25
CA LEU A 138 7.04 0.63 -13.50
C LEU A 138 8.44 0.02 -13.67
N GLU A 139 8.54 -1.31 -13.82
CA GLU A 139 9.84 -1.98 -14.01
C GLU A 139 10.54 -1.59 -15.33
N LYS A 140 9.81 -1.01 -16.29
CA LYS A 140 10.37 -0.52 -17.56
C LYS A 140 11.23 0.72 -17.36
N ASP A 141 11.05 1.46 -16.27
CA ASP A 141 11.92 2.57 -15.93
C ASP A 141 13.18 2.04 -15.24
N ALA A 142 14.31 2.07 -15.97
CA ALA A 142 15.58 1.56 -15.49
C ALA A 142 16.11 2.26 -14.22
N ARG A 143 15.57 3.44 -13.86
CA ARG A 143 15.90 4.13 -12.61
C ARG A 143 15.27 3.48 -11.39
N ILE A 144 14.12 2.82 -11.56
CA ILE A 144 13.45 2.06 -10.49
C ILE A 144 14.19 0.75 -10.27
N LYS A 145 14.55 0.46 -9.01
CA LYS A 145 15.30 -0.74 -8.61
C LYS A 145 14.50 -1.69 -7.73
N TYR A 146 13.44 -1.20 -7.10
CA TYR A 146 12.59 -1.99 -6.23
C TYR A 146 11.17 -1.45 -6.22
N ILE A 147 10.19 -2.35 -6.19
CA ILE A 147 8.76 -2.02 -6.09
C ILE A 147 8.22 -2.75 -4.87
N LEU A 148 7.73 -1.99 -3.89
CA LEU A 148 7.07 -2.52 -2.71
C LEU A 148 5.56 -2.39 -2.87
N ILE A 149 4.85 -3.50 -2.84
CA ILE A 149 3.39 -3.53 -2.74
C ILE A 149 3.03 -3.96 -1.33
N PHE A 150 2.18 -3.19 -0.65
CA PHE A 150 1.83 -3.43 0.74
C PHE A 150 0.40 -2.95 1.05
N LYS A 151 -0.16 -3.48 2.13
CA LYS A 151 -1.48 -3.11 2.63
C LYS A 151 -1.39 -2.83 4.12
N ASN A 152 -1.91 -1.68 4.53
CA ASN A 152 -2.17 -1.37 5.92
C ASN A 152 -3.68 -1.51 6.14
N HIS A 153 -4.10 -2.36 7.06
CA HIS A 153 -5.52 -2.57 7.36
C HIS A 153 -5.80 -2.31 8.84
N GLY A 154 -6.68 -1.35 9.10
CA GLY A 154 -7.02 -0.90 10.44
C GLY A 154 -6.07 0.17 10.98
N ARG A 155 -6.58 0.99 11.91
CA ARG A 155 -5.88 2.15 12.48
C ARG A 155 -4.55 1.77 13.15
N GLU A 156 -4.52 0.66 13.89
CA GLU A 156 -3.32 0.18 14.58
C GLU A 156 -2.21 -0.25 13.60
N ALA A 157 -2.56 -0.60 12.36
CA ALA A 157 -1.61 -0.90 11.29
C ALA A 157 -1.20 0.35 10.48
N GLY A 158 -1.65 1.55 10.88
CA GLY A 158 -1.34 2.81 10.20
C GLY A 158 -2.20 3.08 8.96
N ALA A 159 -3.37 2.45 8.82
CA ALA A 159 -4.33 2.82 7.77
C ALA A 159 -4.96 4.18 8.07
N SER A 160 -4.88 5.11 7.12
CA SER A 160 -5.51 6.45 7.22
C SER A 160 -6.95 6.48 6.73
N LEU A 161 -7.33 5.54 5.86
CA LEU A 161 -8.67 5.38 5.31
C LEU A 161 -9.18 3.96 5.58
N VAL A 162 -10.48 3.85 5.89
CA VAL A 162 -11.15 2.57 6.18
C VAL A 162 -11.37 1.76 4.90
N HIS A 163 -11.74 2.45 3.82
CA HIS A 163 -12.02 1.85 2.51
C HIS A 163 -10.86 0.95 2.06
N SER A 164 -11.15 -0.27 1.59
CA SER A 164 -10.11 -1.25 1.26
C SER A 164 -9.21 -0.80 0.13
N HIS A 165 -7.94 -0.55 0.47
CA HIS A 165 -6.92 -0.17 -0.50
C HIS A 165 -5.57 -0.80 -0.14
N SER A 166 -4.71 -0.89 -1.13
CA SER A 166 -3.29 -1.21 -1.00
C SER A 166 -2.48 -0.08 -1.61
N GLN A 167 -1.17 -0.10 -1.35
CA GLN A 167 -0.24 0.92 -1.81
C GLN A 167 0.93 0.27 -2.52
N LEU A 168 1.48 1.01 -3.49
CA LEU A 168 2.68 0.64 -4.21
C LEU A 168 3.67 1.80 -4.13
N ILE A 169 4.89 1.51 -3.68
CA ILE A 169 6.00 2.45 -3.68
C ILE A 169 7.15 1.88 -4.51
N ALA A 170 7.59 2.63 -5.51
CA ALA A 170 8.73 2.28 -6.36
C ALA A 170 9.93 3.18 -6.05
N THR A 171 11.10 2.61 -5.80
CA THR A 171 12.31 3.31 -5.32
C THR A 171 13.53 3.09 -6.23
N PRO A 172 14.47 4.06 -6.30
CA PRO A 172 15.75 3.92 -7.02
C PRO A 172 16.80 3.10 -6.27
N ILE A 173 16.45 2.60 -5.10
CA ILE A 173 17.32 1.78 -4.24
C ILE A 173 16.60 0.49 -3.87
N VAL A 174 17.39 -0.54 -3.56
CA VAL A 174 16.89 -1.75 -2.92
C VAL A 174 16.94 -1.51 -1.40
N PRO A 175 15.80 -1.41 -0.71
CA PRO A 175 15.77 -1.15 0.73
C PRO A 175 16.33 -2.35 1.51
N LYS A 176 16.89 -2.07 2.69
CA LYS A 176 17.14 -3.12 3.69
C LYS A 176 15.82 -3.45 4.39
N ARG A 177 15.46 -4.73 4.49
CA ARG A 177 14.37 -5.21 5.36
C ARG A 177 14.78 -5.18 6.84
#